data_AF-X0YIX0-F1
#
_entry.id   AF-X0YIX0-F1
#
_cell.length_a   1.000
_cell.length_b   1.000
_cell.length_c   1.000
_cell.angle_alpha   90.00
_cell.angle_beta   90.00
_cell.angle_gamma   90.00
#
_symmetry.space_group_name_H-M   'P 1'
#
loop_
_entity.id
_entity.type
_entity.pdbx_description
1 polymer ?
#
loop_
_entity_poly.entity_id
_entity_poly.type
_entity_poly.pdbx_seq_one_letter_code
_entity_poly.pdbx_strand_id
1 'polypeptide(L)'
;MLEELFFILGFVNNLFLIFIFLIRKDKMVLLKRIGWVYLLLAIPAVYGIFLVVREQKAAQYSIFLGIFLAFLALEGLYDHILKIPFRKNWKLLTPYLVLYYAMNYGFVVMVWTTSLPRGLIMLGLFIIQIIVNIYTHPRKSQ
;
A
#
# COMPACT_ATOMS: atom_id res chain seq x y z
N MET A 1 -5.14 11.36 17.55
CA MET A 1 -5.78 11.42 16.21
C MET A 1 -4.97 10.64 15.18
N LEU A 2 -3.66 10.47 15.40
CA LEU A 2 -2.79 9.66 14.57
C LEU A 2 -3.32 8.24 14.31
N GLU A 3 -3.80 7.54 15.34
CA GLU A 3 -4.23 6.14 15.24
C GLU A 3 -5.42 5.97 14.28
N GLU A 4 -6.36 6.91 14.31
CA GLU A 4 -7.50 6.93 13.39
C GLU A 4 -7.06 7.24 11.97
N LEU A 5 -6.18 8.24 11.79
CA LEU A 5 -5.61 8.55 10.48
C LEU A 5 -4.84 7.35 9.91
N PHE A 6 -4.04 6.67 10.72
CA PHE A 6 -3.24 5.52 10.31
C PHE A 6 -4.14 4.34 9.91
N PHE A 7 -5.22 4.11 10.67
CA PHE A 7 -6.22 3.10 10.32
C PHE A 7 -6.94 3.44 9.01
N ILE A 8 -7.44 4.67 8.85
CA ILE A 8 -8.13 5.12 7.62
C ILE A 8 -7.18 5.04 6.43
N LEU A 9 -5.94 5.48 6.60
CA LEU A 9 -4.90 5.41 5.56
C LEU A 9 -4.66 3.96 5.13
N GLY A 10 -4.47 3.05 6.09
CA GLY A 10 -4.28 1.63 5.80
C GLY A 10 -5.51 1.00 5.13
N PHE A 11 -6.71 1.31 5.61
CA PHE A 11 -7.97 0.82 5.06
C PHE A 11 -8.15 1.25 3.61
N VAL A 12 -8.04 2.56 3.35
CA VAL A 12 -8.13 3.14 2.01
C VAL A 12 -7.04 2.58 1.10
N ASN A 13 -5.80 2.46 1.59
CA ASN A 13 -4.69 1.86 0.85
C ASN A 13 -5.02 0.43 0.39
N ASN A 14 -5.52 -0.42 1.29
CA ASN A 14 -5.87 -1.80 0.95
C ASN A 14 -6.98 -1.85 -0.12
N LEU A 15 -8.02 -1.03 0.02
CA LEU A 15 -9.10 -0.95 -0.96
C LEU A 15 -8.59 -0.50 -2.34
N PHE A 16 -7.71 0.51 -2.39
CA PHE A 16 -7.09 0.94 -3.64
C PHE A 16 -6.29 -0.18 -4.29
N LEU A 17 -5.46 -0.90 -3.53
CA LEU A 17 -4.64 -1.99 -4.08
C LEU A 17 -5.49 -3.15 -4.59
N ILE A 18 -6.53 -3.55 -3.85
CA ILE A 18 -7.49 -4.56 -4.31
C ILE A 18 -8.14 -4.11 -5.63
N PHE A 19 -8.60 -2.86 -5.71
CA PHE A 19 -9.23 -2.30 -6.90
C PHE A 19 -8.27 -2.24 -8.10
N ILE A 20 -7.02 -1.81 -7.87
CA ILE A 20 -5.93 -1.80 -8.85
C ILE A 20 -5.68 -3.21 -9.40
N PHE A 21 -5.62 -4.23 -8.53
CA PHE A 21 -5.42 -5.62 -8.96
C PHE A 21 -6.61 -6.16 -9.74
N LEU A 22 -7.85 -5.85 -9.36
CA LEU A 22 -9.05 -6.26 -10.11
C LEU A 22 -9.11 -5.63 -11.51
N ILE A 23 -8.92 -4.30 -11.63
CA ILE A 23 -8.98 -3.59 -12.92
C ILE A 23 -7.88 -4.02 -13.87
N ARG A 24 -6.72 -4.42 -13.33
CA ARG A 24 -5.56 -4.87 -14.12
C ARG A 24 -5.94 -5.94 -15.15
N LYS A 25 -6.93 -6.80 -14.85
CA LYS A 25 -7.36 -7.88 -15.74
C LYS A 25 -7.99 -7.38 -17.04
N ASP A 26 -8.75 -6.29 -16.99
CA ASP A 26 -9.63 -5.90 -18.10
C ASP A 26 -9.26 -4.57 -18.79
N LYS A 27 -8.62 -3.59 -18.13
CA LYS A 27 -8.36 -2.26 -18.75
C LYS A 27 -7.08 -1.54 -18.28
N MET A 28 -5.96 -1.73 -18.99
CA MET A 28 -4.70 -1.00 -18.74
C MET A 28 -4.80 0.54 -18.86
N VAL A 29 -5.76 1.06 -19.62
CA VAL A 29 -5.96 2.51 -19.80
C VAL A 29 -6.50 3.17 -18.52
N LEU A 30 -7.36 2.47 -17.77
CA LEU A 30 -7.94 3.00 -16.53
C LEU A 30 -6.88 3.04 -15.41
N LEU A 31 -5.98 2.06 -15.40
CA LEU A 31 -4.87 1.96 -14.44
C LEU A 31 -3.95 3.21 -14.50
N LYS A 32 -3.64 3.69 -15.70
CA LYS A 32 -2.82 4.91 -15.89
C LYS A 32 -3.47 6.18 -15.32
N ARG A 33 -4.80 6.28 -15.38
CA ARG A 33 -5.54 7.45 -14.88
C ARG A 33 -5.70 7.44 -13.36
N ILE A 34 -5.88 6.25 -12.78
CA ILE A 34 -6.14 6.06 -11.35
C ILE A 34 -4.84 5.98 -10.54
N GLY A 35 -3.72 5.56 -11.15
CA GLY A 35 -2.43 5.48 -10.46
C GLY A 35 -1.97 6.82 -9.87
N TRP A 36 -2.30 7.95 -10.50
CA TRP A 36 -1.98 9.29 -9.94
C TRP A 36 -2.79 9.59 -8.68
N VAL A 37 -4.06 9.15 -8.63
CA VAL A 37 -4.92 9.31 -7.45
C VAL A 37 -4.36 8.53 -6.27
N TYR A 38 -3.78 7.36 -6.53
CA TYR A 38 -3.14 6.55 -5.49
C TYR A 38 -1.94 7.26 -4.83
N LEU A 39 -1.16 8.02 -5.59
CA LEU A 39 -0.05 8.83 -5.06
C LEU A 39 -0.51 9.94 -4.11
N LEU A 40 -1.78 10.38 -4.18
CA LEU A 40 -2.32 11.39 -3.26
C LEU A 40 -2.35 10.89 -1.81
N LEU A 41 -2.29 9.57 -1.57
CA LEU A 41 -2.14 9.01 -0.23
C LEU A 41 -0.82 9.40 0.45
N ALA A 42 0.15 9.94 -0.29
CA ALA A 42 1.35 10.52 0.30
C ALA A 42 1.03 11.72 1.20
N ILE A 43 0.01 12.52 0.86
CA ILE A 43 -0.37 13.72 1.63
C ILE A 43 -0.76 13.36 3.08
N PRO A 44 -1.77 12.49 3.32
CA PRO A 44 -2.12 12.07 4.68
C PRO A 44 -0.98 11.31 5.37
N ALA A 45 -0.14 10.57 4.64
CA ALA A 45 1.00 9.88 5.23
C ALA A 45 2.06 10.85 5.78
N VAL A 46 2.42 11.89 5.03
CA VAL A 46 3.34 12.95 5.50
C VAL A 46 2.75 13.69 6.68
N TYR A 47 1.45 14.02 6.63
CA TYR A 47 0.76 14.61 7.78
C TYR A 47 0.77 13.69 9.00
N GLY A 48 0.63 12.38 8.81
CA GLY A 48 0.78 11.38 9.86
C GLY A 48 2.15 11.43 10.55
N ILE A 49 3.25 11.61 9.79
CA ILE A 49 4.60 11.75 10.35
C ILE A 49 4.70 12.97 11.26
N PHE A 50 4.13 14.11 10.83
CA PHE A 50 4.07 15.32 11.66
C PHE A 50 3.27 15.09 12.95
N LEU A 51 2.14 14.35 12.87
CA LEU A 51 1.36 13.98 14.03
C LEU A 51 2.12 13.06 15.01
N VAL A 52 3.02 12.19 14.54
CA VAL A 52 3.82 11.35 15.46
C VAL A 52 4.67 12.23 16.38
N VAL A 53 5.32 13.25 15.82
CA VAL A 53 6.15 14.19 16.59
C VAL A 53 5.28 15.03 17.53
N ARG A 54 4.13 15.51 17.05
CA ARG A 54 3.22 16.36 17.83
C ARG A 54 2.54 15.62 18.98
N GLU A 55 2.08 14.38 18.76
CA GLU A 55 1.38 13.56 19.76
C GLU A 55 2.35 12.72 20.63
N GLN A 56 3.67 12.86 20.44
CA GLN A 56 4.71 12.04 21.10
C GLN A 56 4.43 10.53 21.06
N LYS A 57 3.94 10.05 19.92
CA LYS A 57 3.61 8.63 19.70
C LYS A 57 4.88 7.83 19.36
N ALA A 58 4.77 6.52 19.43
CA ALA A 58 5.90 5.63 19.18
C ALA A 58 6.49 5.85 17.77
N ALA A 59 7.81 5.89 17.67
CA ALA A 59 8.54 6.10 16.41
C ALA A 59 8.24 5.04 15.33
N GLN A 60 7.70 3.88 15.74
CA GLN A 60 7.25 2.82 14.85
C GLN A 60 6.21 3.31 13.83
N TYR A 61 5.31 4.23 14.21
CA TYR A 61 4.35 4.83 13.28
C TYR A 61 5.07 5.59 12.15
N SER A 62 6.09 6.39 12.48
CA SER A 62 6.88 7.11 11.48
C SER A 62 7.68 6.19 10.59
N ILE A 63 8.23 5.08 11.13
CA ILE A 63 8.96 4.08 10.35
C ILE A 63 8.04 3.44 9.31
N PHE A 64 6.85 2.97 9.71
CA PHE A 64 5.92 2.35 8.77
C PHE A 64 5.32 3.33 7.78
N LEU A 65 5.04 4.58 8.19
CA LEU A 65 4.66 5.64 7.26
C LEU A 65 5.78 5.98 6.26
N GLY A 66 7.04 5.94 6.69
CA GLY A 66 8.20 6.10 5.83
C GLY A 66 8.33 4.97 4.80
N ILE A 67 8.13 3.72 5.22
CA ILE A 67 8.09 2.55 4.32
C ILE A 67 6.93 2.70 3.32
N PHE A 68 5.76 3.13 3.78
CA PHE A 68 4.61 3.39 2.90
C PHE A 68 4.90 4.50 1.88
N LEU A 69 5.54 5.59 2.29
CA LEU A 69 5.95 6.65 1.37
C LEU A 69 7.00 6.17 0.36
N ALA A 70 7.97 5.35 0.79
CA ALA A 70 8.94 4.75 -0.11
C ALA A 70 8.26 3.81 -1.13
N PHE A 71 7.26 3.05 -0.68
CA PHE A 71 6.45 2.21 -1.57
C PHE A 71 5.72 3.05 -2.62
N LEU A 72 5.01 4.11 -2.20
CA LEU A 72 4.33 5.05 -3.11
C LEU A 72 5.31 5.71 -4.09
N ALA A 73 6.49 6.09 -3.61
CA ALA A 73 7.54 6.69 -4.43
C ALA A 73 8.03 5.71 -5.50
N LEU A 74 8.24 4.43 -5.17
CA LEU A 74 8.60 3.42 -6.17
C LEU A 74 7.47 3.18 -7.18
N GLU A 75 6.21 3.10 -6.72
CA GLU A 75 5.07 2.92 -7.62
C GLU A 75 5.00 4.11 -8.61
N GLY A 76 5.09 5.35 -8.11
CA GLY A 76 5.09 6.55 -8.95
C GLY A 76 6.31 6.64 -9.88
N LEU A 77 7.49 6.27 -9.39
CA LEU A 77 8.71 6.27 -10.21
C LEU A 77 8.61 5.27 -11.36
N TYR A 78 8.17 4.04 -11.09
CA TYR A 78 8.13 2.99 -12.09
C TYR A 78 6.96 3.14 -13.06
N ASP A 79 5.75 3.44 -12.58
CA ASP A 79 4.56 3.49 -13.43
C ASP A 79 4.32 4.87 -14.08
N HIS A 80 4.66 5.99 -13.42
CA HIS A 80 4.38 7.34 -13.96
C HIS A 80 5.58 8.01 -14.61
N ILE A 81 6.72 8.01 -13.92
CA ILE A 81 7.93 8.71 -14.40
C ILE A 81 8.60 7.88 -15.49
N LEU A 82 8.98 6.65 -15.17
CA LEU A 82 9.76 5.79 -16.06
C LEU A 82 8.89 4.96 -17.00
N LYS A 83 7.62 4.71 -16.65
CA LYS A 83 6.66 3.86 -17.40
C LYS A 83 7.26 2.49 -17.77
N ILE A 84 8.13 1.96 -16.92
CA ILE A 84 8.83 0.68 -17.15
C ILE A 84 7.89 -0.46 -16.73
N PRO A 85 7.80 -1.56 -17.49
CA PRO A 85 7.12 -2.77 -17.05
C PRO A 85 7.92 -3.49 -15.96
N PHE A 86 8.14 -2.85 -14.80
CA PHE A 86 9.01 -3.31 -13.72
C PHE A 86 8.60 -4.69 -13.19
N ARG A 87 7.32 -5.03 -13.33
CA ARG A 87 6.74 -6.33 -12.96
C ARG A 87 7.26 -7.51 -13.79
N LYS A 88 7.88 -7.26 -14.95
CA LYS A 88 8.56 -8.29 -15.75
C LYS A 88 10.04 -8.47 -15.36
N ASN A 89 10.62 -7.50 -14.64
CA ASN A 89 12.01 -7.53 -14.24
C ASN A 89 12.12 -7.85 -12.74
N TRP A 90 12.55 -9.06 -12.42
CA TRP A 90 12.67 -9.52 -11.04
C TRP A 90 13.51 -8.57 -10.16
N LYS A 91 14.56 -7.94 -10.69
CA LYS A 91 15.42 -7.02 -9.93
C LYS A 91 14.67 -5.77 -9.44
N LEU A 92 13.68 -5.30 -10.20
CA LEU A 92 12.84 -4.15 -9.83
C LEU A 92 11.60 -4.58 -9.06
N LEU A 93 11.09 -5.79 -9.34
CA LEU A 93 9.93 -6.36 -8.67
C LEU A 93 10.23 -6.74 -7.21
N THR A 94 11.40 -7.29 -6.91
CA THR A 94 11.78 -7.69 -5.55
C THR A 94 11.72 -6.53 -4.55
N PRO A 95 12.41 -5.39 -4.75
CA PRO A 95 12.35 -4.28 -3.78
C PRO A 95 10.93 -3.71 -3.65
N TYR A 96 10.16 -3.71 -4.74
CA TYR A 96 8.75 -3.33 -4.71
C TYR A 96 7.91 -4.27 -3.82
N LEU A 97 8.07 -5.59 -3.97
CA LEU A 97 7.36 -6.57 -3.15
C LEU A 97 7.78 -6.49 -1.68
N VAL A 98 9.06 -6.27 -1.40
CA VAL A 98 9.57 -6.10 -0.03
C VAL A 98 8.87 -4.93 0.66
N LEU A 99 8.81 -3.76 0.00
CA LEU A 99 8.11 -2.59 0.54
C LEU A 99 6.61 -2.83 0.68
N TYR A 100 6.01 -3.52 -0.30
CA TYR A 100 4.60 -3.90 -0.25
C TYR A 100 4.27 -4.76 0.98
N TYR A 101 5.07 -5.80 1.26
CA TYR A 101 4.84 -6.65 2.42
C TYR A 101 5.13 -5.91 3.73
N ALA A 102 6.21 -5.13 3.77
CA ALA A 102 6.61 -4.38 4.96
C ALA A 102 5.57 -3.30 5.35
N MET A 103 5.00 -2.57 4.39
CA MET A 103 3.97 -1.57 4.68
C MET A 103 2.67 -2.22 5.20
N ASN A 104 2.24 -3.34 4.60
CA ASN A 104 1.00 -4.01 5.01
C ASN A 104 1.15 -4.64 6.40
N TYR A 105 2.32 -5.22 6.70
CA TYR A 105 2.65 -5.66 8.04
C TYR A 105 2.54 -4.51 9.06
N GLY A 106 3.13 -3.35 8.75
CA GLY A 106 3.03 -2.15 9.59
C GLY A 106 1.59 -1.72 9.84
N PHE A 107 0.78 -1.67 8.80
CA PHE A 107 -0.63 -1.31 8.90
C PHE A 107 -1.45 -2.29 9.75
N VAL A 108 -1.17 -3.59 9.69
CA VAL A 108 -1.86 -4.58 10.51
C VAL A 108 -1.41 -4.50 11.96
N VAL A 109 -0.10 -4.59 12.22
CA VAL A 109 0.44 -4.70 13.58
C VAL A 109 0.19 -3.43 14.40
N MET A 110 0.44 -2.25 13.84
CA MET A 110 0.28 -0.98 14.57
C MET A 110 -1.18 -0.64 14.86
N VAL A 111 -2.12 -1.18 14.09
CA VAL A 111 -3.56 -1.04 14.37
C VAL A 111 -3.99 -2.09 15.41
N TRP A 112 -3.41 -3.29 15.37
CA TRP A 112 -3.72 -4.33 16.35
C TRP A 112 -3.30 -3.93 17.76
N THR A 113 -2.17 -3.22 17.92
CA THR A 113 -1.71 -2.71 19.22
C THR A 113 -2.69 -1.73 19.87
N THR A 114 -3.55 -1.08 19.09
CA THR A 114 -4.53 -0.10 19.60
C THR A 114 -5.94 -0.68 19.66
N SER A 115 -6.32 -1.51 18.70
CA SER A 115 -7.66 -2.09 18.64
C SER A 115 -7.65 -3.44 17.92
N LEU A 116 -8.01 -4.50 18.66
CA LEU A 116 -8.10 -5.86 18.11
C LEU A 116 -9.12 -5.98 16.97
N PRO A 117 -10.36 -5.44 17.05
CA PRO A 117 -11.29 -5.48 15.93
C PRO A 117 -10.76 -4.79 14.68
N ARG A 118 -10.12 -3.62 14.81
CA ARG A 118 -9.55 -2.89 13.67
C ARG A 118 -8.35 -3.64 13.06
N GLY A 119 -7.52 -4.26 13.89
CA GLY A 119 -6.40 -5.09 13.44
C GLY A 119 -6.87 -6.30 12.63
N LEU A 120 -7.94 -6.98 13.07
CA LEU A 120 -8.54 -8.09 12.34
C LEU A 120 -9.12 -7.65 10.98
N ILE A 121 -9.75 -6.47 10.91
CA ILE A 121 -10.23 -5.90 9.63
C ILE A 121 -9.05 -5.69 8.67
N MET A 122 -7.95 -5.09 9.16
CA MET A 122 -6.75 -4.85 8.36
C MET A 122 -6.10 -6.15 7.87
N LEU A 123 -6.04 -7.17 8.73
CA LEU A 123 -5.54 -8.49 8.36
C LEU A 123 -6.42 -9.14 7.28
N GLY A 124 -7.74 -9.09 7.46
CA GLY A 124 -8.70 -9.62 6.49
C GLY A 124 -8.56 -8.95 5.12
N LEU A 125 -8.45 -7.62 5.09
CA LEU A 125 -8.20 -6.87 3.86
C LEU A 125 -6.87 -7.27 3.19
N PHE A 126 -5.82 -7.42 3.97
CA PHE A 126 -4.52 -7.85 3.44
C PHE A 126 -4.57 -9.27 2.86
N ILE A 127 -5.28 -10.20 3.49
CA ILE A 127 -5.50 -11.56 2.96
C ILE A 127 -6.28 -11.50 1.64
N ILE A 128 -7.37 -10.72 1.60
CA ILE A 128 -8.16 -10.51 0.36
C ILE A 128 -7.25 -9.95 -0.74
N GLN A 129 -6.41 -8.98 -0.41
CA GLN A 129 -5.47 -8.37 -1.35
C GLN A 129 -4.48 -9.38 -1.93
N ILE A 130 -3.95 -10.31 -1.12
CA ILE A 130 -3.11 -11.41 -1.61
C ILE A 130 -3.90 -12.32 -2.55
N ILE A 131 -5.10 -12.75 -2.16
CA ILE A 131 -5.95 -13.64 -2.98
C ILE A 131 -6.25 -13.01 -4.33
N VAL A 132 -6.66 -11.74 -4.33
CA VAL A 132 -6.96 -10.99 -5.55
C VAL A 132 -5.71 -10.83 -6.41
N ASN A 133 -4.55 -10.53 -5.82
CA ASN A 133 -3.29 -10.42 -6.55
C ASN A 133 -2.94 -11.75 -7.25
N ILE A 134 -3.08 -12.88 -6.57
CA ILE A 134 -2.83 -14.22 -7.14
C ILE A 134 -3.82 -14.52 -8.27
N TYR A 135 -5.12 -14.27 -8.06
CA TYR A 135 -6.16 -14.58 -9.05
C TYR A 135 -6.06 -13.74 -10.33
N THR A 136 -5.60 -12.50 -10.19
CA THR A 136 -5.45 -11.54 -11.29
C THR A 136 -4.12 -11.69 -12.04
N HIS A 137 -3.18 -12.48 -11.52
CA HIS A 137 -2.03 -12.89 -12.30
C HIS A 137 -2.48 -13.88 -13.38
N PRO A 138 -2.17 -13.63 -14.66
CA PRO A 138 -2.46 -14.61 -15.70
C PRO A 138 -1.69 -15.88 -15.35
N ARG A 139 -2.42 -16.97 -15.09
CA ARG A 139 -1.83 -18.31 -15.11
C ARG A 139 -1.13 -18.41 -16.44
N LYS A 140 0.20 -18.57 -16.45
CA LYS A 140 0.88 -19.10 -17.62
C LYS A 140 0.15 -20.42 -17.91
N SER A 141 -0.65 -20.46 -18.98
CA SER A 141 -1.06 -21.75 -19.52
C SER A 141 0.25 -22.47 -19.84
N GLN A 142 0.43 -23.61 -19.20
CA GLN A 142 1.41 -24.60 -19.67
C GLN A 142 1.09 -24.94 -21.13
#